data_AF-A0A564IN42-F1
#
_entry.id   AF-A0A564IN42-F1
#
_cell.length_a   1.000
_cell.length_b   1.000
_cell.length_c   1.000
_cell.angle_alpha   90.00
_cell.angle_beta   90.00
_cell.angle_gamma   90.00
#
_symmetry.space_group_name_H-M   'P 1'
#
loop_
_entity.id
_entity.type
_entity.pdbx_description
1 polymer ?
#
loop_
_entity_poly.entity_id
_entity_poly.type
_entity_poly.pdbx_seq_one_letter_code
_entity_poly.pdbx_strand_id
1 'polypeptide(L)'
;MNNTTRIKTLTAAALLIFGCSLSVNAAPTTQGASTMANQQTASTTLSARQQAIPLIAASMASSQMDKLNAALNQGLDAGLTINETKEILVQLYAYTGFPRSLNGLSELMKVVETRKQRGINDIEGKEPVSPIPVGAELRAVGTANQTKISGAPVQGPLFEFAPVINQFLQTHLFGDIFARDNLDWQSRELATVGALAATPGVESQLLSHTRASLRVGLTAEQLRQLAQVLRENGESEAAMRADHALQQALSS
;
A
#
# COMPACT_ATOMS: atom_id res chain seq x y z
N MET A 1 8.30 39.93 -33.83
CA MET A 1 7.59 41.04 -33.16
C MET A 1 7.48 40.70 -31.68
N ASN A 2 8.35 41.32 -30.89
CA ASN A 2 8.41 41.17 -29.43
C ASN A 2 7.23 41.92 -28.78
N ASN A 3 6.67 41.37 -27.70
CA ASN A 3 6.02 42.19 -26.69
C ASN A 3 6.48 41.73 -25.29
N THR A 4 7.39 42.52 -24.74
CA THR A 4 8.04 42.35 -23.44
C THR A 4 7.38 43.34 -22.49
N THR A 5 6.67 42.88 -21.46
CA THR A 5 6.08 43.76 -20.44
C THR A 5 6.99 43.77 -19.20
N ARG A 6 7.53 44.95 -18.90
CA ARG A 6 8.40 45.24 -17.76
C ARG A 6 7.62 45.20 -16.44
N ILE A 7 8.14 44.44 -15.47
CA ILE A 7 7.74 44.51 -14.05
C ILE A 7 8.59 45.60 -13.38
N LYS A 8 7.93 46.57 -12.73
CA LYS A 8 8.56 47.62 -11.93
C LYS A 8 8.85 47.09 -10.53
N THR A 9 10.11 47.18 -10.12
CA THR A 9 10.60 46.99 -8.75
C THR A 9 10.21 48.18 -7.88
N LEU A 10 9.77 47.92 -6.65
CA LEU A 10 9.62 48.90 -5.57
C LEU A 10 10.47 48.44 -4.39
N THR A 11 11.53 49.20 -4.13
CA THR A 11 12.37 49.17 -2.93
C THR A 11 11.70 50.00 -1.83
N ALA A 12 11.73 49.52 -0.59
CA ALA A 12 11.47 50.34 0.60
C ALA A 12 12.42 49.93 1.74
N ALA A 13 12.87 50.94 2.47
CA ALA A 13 14.08 50.99 3.27
C ALA A 13 13.94 50.41 4.69
N ALA A 14 15.12 50.21 5.29
CA ALA A 14 15.40 49.78 6.65
C ALA A 14 14.89 50.75 7.74
N LEU A 15 14.69 50.23 8.95
CA LEU A 15 14.82 51.01 10.18
C LEU A 15 15.54 50.19 11.26
N LEU A 16 16.72 50.66 11.62
CA LEU A 16 17.53 50.29 12.80
C LEU A 16 17.09 51.16 13.97
N ILE A 17 16.80 50.57 15.13
CA ILE A 17 16.77 51.29 16.41
C ILE A 17 17.60 50.50 17.43
N PHE A 18 18.43 51.26 18.13
CA PHE A 18 19.47 50.86 19.07
C PHE A 18 18.97 50.95 20.51
N GLY A 19 19.40 50.02 21.37
CA GLY A 19 19.69 50.27 22.78
C GLY A 19 18.60 50.00 23.82
N CYS A 20 18.80 48.96 24.63
CA CYS A 20 18.99 49.10 26.08
C CYS A 20 19.31 47.73 26.71
N SER A 21 20.48 47.67 27.33
CA SER A 21 20.93 46.58 28.20
C SER A 21 20.20 46.63 29.54
N LEU A 22 19.51 45.54 29.89
CA LEU A 22 19.12 45.24 31.27
C LEU A 22 19.48 43.79 31.56
N SER A 23 20.50 43.63 32.41
CA SER A 23 20.90 42.38 33.04
C SER A 23 19.82 41.97 34.03
N VAL A 24 19.18 40.82 33.81
CA VAL A 24 18.30 40.19 34.80
C VAL A 24 18.89 38.85 35.17
N ASN A 25 19.14 38.69 36.48
CA ASN A 25 19.69 37.50 37.11
C ASN A 25 18.97 36.22 36.69
N ALA A 26 19.77 35.22 36.31
CA ALA A 26 19.32 33.85 36.16
C ALA A 26 18.90 33.28 37.52
N ALA A 27 17.64 32.84 37.62
CA ALA A 27 17.20 31.84 38.59
C ALA A 27 17.11 30.50 37.85
N PRO A 28 17.55 29.37 38.45
CA PRO A 28 17.48 28.09 37.79
C PRO A 28 16.02 27.60 37.82
N THR A 29 15.29 27.79 36.73
CA THR A 29 14.04 27.06 36.48
C THR A 29 14.39 25.64 36.08
N THR A 30 14.07 24.69 36.95
CA THR A 30 13.99 23.26 36.67
C THR A 30 13.01 23.02 35.52
N GLN A 31 13.53 22.93 34.29
CA GLN A 31 12.82 22.44 33.11
C GLN A 31 13.32 21.04 32.78
N GLY A 32 12.91 20.07 33.58
CA GLY A 32 12.82 18.68 33.17
C GLY A 32 11.46 18.45 32.51
N ALA A 33 11.19 19.12 31.39
CA ALA A 33 10.08 18.73 30.53
C ALA A 33 10.55 17.51 29.73
N SER A 34 10.42 16.33 30.33
CA SER A 34 10.50 15.06 29.63
C SER A 34 9.46 15.09 28.51
N THR A 35 9.94 15.30 27.29
CA THR A 35 9.21 14.97 26.06
C THR A 35 8.87 13.49 26.15
N MET A 36 7.66 13.18 26.61
CA MET A 36 7.00 11.91 26.36
C MET A 36 6.79 11.84 24.86
N ALA A 37 7.83 11.41 24.14
CA ALA A 37 7.67 10.91 22.80
C ALA A 37 6.67 9.76 22.92
N ASN A 38 5.45 10.00 22.48
CA ASN A 38 4.42 8.98 22.35
C ASN A 38 4.89 8.02 21.25
N GLN A 39 5.81 7.12 21.59
CA GLN A 39 6.11 5.93 20.81
C GLN A 39 4.88 5.04 20.96
N GLN A 40 3.87 5.34 20.16
CA GLN A 40 2.73 4.45 20.00
C GLN A 40 3.29 3.17 19.40
N THR A 41 3.46 2.15 20.25
CA THR A 41 4.03 0.87 19.86
C THR A 41 3.24 0.35 18.67
N ALA A 42 3.92 0.10 17.55
CA ALA A 42 3.25 -0.42 16.35
C ALA A 42 2.50 -1.71 16.73
N SER A 43 1.22 -1.80 16.34
CA SER A 43 0.40 -2.98 16.61
C SER A 43 1.08 -4.22 16.03
N THR A 44 1.18 -5.28 16.83
CA THR A 44 1.69 -6.58 16.39
C THR A 44 0.59 -7.46 15.80
N THR A 45 -0.65 -6.98 15.78
CA THR A 45 -1.81 -7.71 15.24
C THR A 45 -2.41 -6.99 14.03
N LEU A 46 -2.99 -7.78 13.11
CA LEU A 46 -3.79 -7.27 12.00
C LEU A 46 -5.17 -6.85 12.52
N SER A 47 -5.63 -5.68 12.10
CA SER A 47 -7.03 -5.28 12.30
C SER A 47 -7.99 -6.20 11.54
N ALA A 48 -9.27 -6.23 11.92
CA ALA A 48 -10.29 -7.01 11.20
C ALA A 48 -10.33 -6.66 9.70
N ARG A 49 -10.18 -5.37 9.36
CA ARG A 49 -10.06 -4.88 7.97
C ARG A 49 -8.88 -5.54 7.25
N GLN A 50 -7.70 -5.50 7.87
CA GLN A 50 -6.48 -6.07 7.30
C GLN A 50 -6.53 -7.60 7.17
N GLN A 51 -7.22 -8.30 8.07
CA GLN A 51 -7.39 -9.76 8.00
C GLN A 51 -8.24 -10.19 6.80
N ALA A 52 -9.21 -9.38 6.37
CA ALA A 52 -10.04 -9.70 5.21
C ALA A 52 -9.29 -9.58 3.86
N ILE A 53 -8.31 -8.68 3.77
CA ILE A 53 -7.55 -8.39 2.54
C ILE A 53 -6.90 -9.64 1.91
N PRO A 54 -6.08 -10.44 2.62
CA PRO A 54 -5.45 -11.62 2.04
C PRO A 54 -6.47 -12.69 1.60
N LEU A 55 -7.63 -12.78 2.26
CA LEU A 55 -8.70 -13.72 1.87
C LEU A 55 -9.34 -13.34 0.53
N ILE A 56 -9.63 -12.05 0.33
CA ILE A 56 -10.12 -11.51 -0.95
C ILE A 56 -9.10 -11.82 -2.05
N ALA A 57 -7.83 -11.51 -1.78
CA ALA A 57 -6.77 -11.66 -2.75
C ALA A 57 -6.49 -13.12 -3.13
N ALA A 58 -6.40 -14.02 -2.14
CA ALA A 58 -6.22 -15.46 -2.37
C ALA A 58 -7.39 -16.07 -3.15
N SER A 59 -8.63 -15.74 -2.76
CA SER A 59 -9.83 -16.25 -3.43
C SER A 59 -9.92 -15.80 -4.88
N MET A 60 -9.59 -14.53 -5.17
CA MET A 60 -9.53 -14.01 -6.54
C MET A 60 -8.41 -14.67 -7.33
N ALA A 61 -7.21 -14.81 -6.73
CA ALA A 61 -6.05 -15.41 -7.38
C ALA A 61 -6.31 -16.87 -7.79
N SER A 62 -7.05 -17.64 -7.00
CA SER A 62 -7.40 -19.03 -7.30
C SER A 62 -8.76 -19.19 -8.02
N SER A 63 -9.42 -18.10 -8.43
CA SER A 63 -10.75 -18.11 -9.06
C SER A 63 -11.84 -18.82 -8.22
N GLN A 64 -11.72 -18.83 -6.89
CA GLN A 64 -12.70 -19.44 -5.98
C GLN A 64 -13.85 -18.45 -5.71
N MET A 65 -14.78 -18.33 -6.65
CA MET A 65 -15.80 -17.25 -6.65
C MET A 65 -16.70 -17.25 -5.41
N ASP A 66 -17.11 -18.41 -4.89
CA ASP A 66 -17.93 -18.49 -3.68
C ASP A 66 -17.18 -17.98 -2.45
N LYS A 67 -15.89 -18.34 -2.33
CA LYS A 67 -15.02 -17.81 -1.26
C LYS A 67 -14.74 -16.31 -1.46
N LEU A 68 -14.59 -15.85 -2.69
CA LEU A 68 -14.44 -14.43 -2.99
C LEU A 68 -15.69 -13.65 -2.55
N ASN A 69 -16.88 -14.14 -2.86
CA ASN A 69 -18.13 -13.52 -2.41
C ASN A 69 -18.19 -13.42 -0.87
N ALA A 70 -17.85 -14.50 -0.16
CA ALA A 70 -17.80 -14.51 1.30
C ALA A 70 -16.76 -13.52 1.86
N ALA A 71 -15.54 -13.53 1.31
CA ALA A 71 -14.45 -12.65 1.73
C ALA A 71 -14.76 -11.17 1.46
N LEU A 72 -15.46 -10.84 0.36
CA LEU A 72 -15.89 -9.47 0.06
C LEU A 72 -16.95 -8.98 1.07
N ASN A 73 -17.94 -9.81 1.40
CA ASN A 73 -18.91 -9.47 2.44
C ASN A 73 -18.23 -9.26 3.79
N GLN A 74 -17.35 -10.19 4.19
CA GLN A 74 -16.57 -10.07 5.43
C GLN A 74 -15.71 -8.81 5.45
N GLY A 75 -15.09 -8.45 4.34
CA GLY A 75 -14.29 -7.23 4.21
C GLY A 75 -15.11 -5.97 4.44
N LEU A 76 -16.28 -5.87 3.80
CA LEU A 76 -17.20 -4.74 3.97
C LEU A 76 -17.75 -4.68 5.40
N ASP A 77 -18.12 -5.82 6.00
CA ASP A 77 -18.56 -5.91 7.40
C ASP A 77 -17.46 -5.50 8.39
N ALA A 78 -16.19 -5.82 8.07
CA ALA A 78 -15.03 -5.41 8.84
C ALA A 78 -14.68 -3.92 8.66
N GLY A 79 -15.32 -3.22 7.71
CA GLY A 79 -15.17 -1.79 7.46
C GLY A 79 -14.20 -1.41 6.34
N LEU A 80 -13.82 -2.35 5.45
CA LEU A 80 -13.26 -1.94 4.15
C LEU A 80 -14.31 -1.14 3.38
N THR A 81 -13.88 -0.07 2.72
CA THR A 81 -14.77 0.67 1.85
C THR A 81 -14.91 -0.02 0.49
N ILE A 82 -15.94 0.36 -0.26
CA ILE A 82 -16.12 -0.08 -1.64
C ILE A 82 -14.87 0.26 -2.47
N ASN A 83 -14.36 1.49 -2.35
CA ASN A 83 -13.20 1.97 -3.12
C ASN A 83 -11.88 1.30 -2.74
N GLU A 84 -11.63 1.00 -1.46
CA GLU A 84 -10.47 0.21 -1.05
C GLU A 84 -10.54 -1.21 -1.62
N THR A 85 -11.74 -1.81 -1.63
CA THR A 85 -11.95 -3.15 -2.19
C THR A 85 -11.78 -3.14 -3.72
N LYS A 86 -12.24 -2.09 -4.41
CA LYS A 86 -11.93 -1.86 -5.84
C LYS A 86 -10.42 -1.82 -6.06
N GLU A 87 -9.66 -1.07 -5.26
CA GLU A 87 -8.20 -0.97 -5.39
C GLU A 87 -7.49 -2.32 -5.20
N ILE A 88 -7.92 -3.12 -4.22
CA ILE A 88 -7.42 -4.50 -4.03
C ILE A 88 -7.64 -5.32 -5.30
N LEU A 89 -8.85 -5.34 -5.85
CA LEU A 89 -9.18 -6.16 -7.01
C LEU A 89 -8.52 -5.64 -8.29
N VAL A 90 -8.43 -4.31 -8.47
CA VAL A 90 -7.75 -3.67 -9.60
C VAL A 90 -6.27 -4.04 -9.57
N GLN A 91 -5.54 -3.80 -8.47
CA GLN A 91 -4.09 -4.05 -8.48
C GLN A 91 -3.73 -5.51 -8.78
N LEU A 92 -4.59 -6.45 -8.38
CA LEU A 92 -4.33 -7.87 -8.53
C LEU A 92 -4.33 -8.34 -10.00
N TYR A 93 -4.78 -7.53 -10.97
CA TYR A 93 -4.58 -7.87 -12.38
C TYR A 93 -3.07 -8.04 -12.69
N ALA A 94 -2.19 -7.26 -12.06
CA ALA A 94 -0.75 -7.32 -12.29
C ALA A 94 -0.11 -8.62 -11.77
N TYR A 95 -0.78 -9.31 -10.84
CA TYR A 95 -0.31 -10.53 -10.20
C TYR A 95 -1.03 -11.79 -10.70
N THR A 96 -2.30 -11.66 -11.09
CA THR A 96 -3.19 -12.80 -11.35
C THR A 96 -3.87 -12.72 -12.73
N GLY A 97 -3.62 -11.65 -13.49
CA GLY A 97 -4.13 -11.43 -14.84
C GLY A 97 -5.44 -10.64 -14.89
N PHE A 98 -5.63 -9.93 -16.01
CA PHE A 98 -6.82 -9.12 -16.30
C PHE A 98 -8.15 -9.87 -16.10
N PRO A 99 -8.35 -11.09 -16.62
CA PRO A 99 -9.64 -11.77 -16.50
C PRO A 99 -10.08 -12.02 -15.05
N ARG A 100 -9.14 -12.39 -14.17
CA ARG A 100 -9.44 -12.64 -12.74
C ARG A 100 -9.83 -11.35 -12.01
N SER A 101 -9.15 -10.24 -12.32
CA SER A 101 -9.49 -8.92 -11.77
C SER A 101 -10.88 -8.46 -12.21
N LEU A 102 -11.22 -8.60 -13.49
CA LEU A 102 -12.56 -8.26 -14.01
C LEU A 102 -13.67 -9.10 -13.37
N ASN A 103 -13.43 -10.41 -13.18
CA ASN A 103 -14.37 -11.28 -12.48
C ASN A 103 -14.54 -10.85 -11.02
N GLY A 104 -13.45 -10.51 -10.33
CA GLY A 104 -13.51 -10.04 -8.95
C GLY A 104 -14.26 -8.71 -8.80
N LEU A 105 -14.00 -7.75 -9.68
CA LEU A 105 -14.73 -6.46 -9.71
C LEU A 105 -16.23 -6.65 -9.99
N SER A 106 -16.55 -7.56 -10.92
CA SER A 106 -17.94 -7.92 -11.21
C SER A 106 -18.62 -8.56 -10.00
N GLU A 107 -17.89 -9.35 -9.21
CA GLU A 107 -18.41 -9.95 -7.99
C GLU A 107 -18.62 -8.93 -6.87
N LEU A 108 -17.67 -7.99 -6.67
CA LEU A 108 -17.85 -6.87 -5.74
C LEU A 108 -19.09 -6.05 -6.11
N MET A 109 -19.29 -5.75 -7.39
CA MET A 109 -20.47 -5.02 -7.86
C MET A 109 -21.78 -5.73 -7.47
N LYS A 110 -21.85 -7.06 -7.63
CA LYS A 110 -23.02 -7.85 -7.20
C LYS A 110 -23.19 -7.86 -5.68
N VAL A 111 -22.10 -7.99 -4.93
CA VAL A 111 -22.11 -8.00 -3.45
C VAL A 111 -22.68 -6.69 -2.93
N VAL A 112 -22.16 -5.54 -3.39
CA VAL A 112 -22.63 -4.21 -2.99
C VAL A 112 -24.11 -4.01 -3.35
N GLU A 113 -24.53 -4.40 -4.56
CA GLU A 113 -25.93 -4.29 -4.97
C GLU A 113 -26.85 -5.18 -4.11
N THR A 114 -26.43 -6.42 -3.83
CA THR A 114 -27.18 -7.35 -2.97
C THR A 114 -27.29 -6.83 -1.54
N ARG A 115 -26.21 -6.25 -0.99
CA ARG A 115 -26.19 -5.65 0.35
C ARG A 115 -27.12 -4.44 0.42
N LYS A 116 -27.09 -3.57 -0.60
CA LYS A 116 -28.00 -2.43 -0.74
C LYS A 116 -29.46 -2.84 -0.79
N GLN A 117 -29.81 -3.90 -1.53
CA GLN A 117 -31.18 -4.44 -1.58
C GLN A 117 -31.67 -4.96 -0.22
N ARG A 118 -30.75 -5.37 0.66
CA ARG A 118 -31.05 -5.78 2.05
C ARG A 118 -31.08 -4.60 3.03
N GLY A 119 -30.91 -3.37 2.55
CA GLY A 119 -30.87 -2.16 3.37
C GLY A 119 -29.51 -1.89 4.03
N ILE A 120 -28.46 -2.61 3.65
CA ILE A 120 -27.09 -2.36 4.12
C ILE A 120 -26.44 -1.33 3.18
N ASN A 121 -26.09 -0.17 3.71
CA ASN A 121 -25.42 0.89 2.96
C ASN A 121 -23.92 0.88 3.28
N ASP A 122 -23.13 0.24 2.43
CA ASP A 122 -21.67 0.21 2.57
C ASP A 122 -21.05 1.60 2.34
N ILE A 123 -19.90 1.85 2.97
CA ILE A 123 -19.16 3.11 2.82
C ILE A 123 -18.45 3.11 1.46
N GLU A 124 -18.72 4.09 0.60
CA GLU A 124 -18.05 4.20 -0.71
C GLU A 124 -16.52 4.34 -0.55
N GLY A 125 -16.09 5.22 0.36
CA GLY A 125 -14.68 5.55 0.58
C GLY A 125 -14.15 6.63 -0.36
N LYS A 126 -12.84 6.86 -0.32
CA LYS A 126 -12.20 7.93 -1.11
C LYS A 126 -11.81 7.40 -2.49
N GLU A 127 -12.05 8.19 -3.52
CA GLU A 127 -11.36 8.03 -4.80
C GLU A 127 -9.90 8.49 -4.66
N PRO A 128 -8.97 8.02 -5.52
CA PRO A 128 -7.63 8.58 -5.55
C PRO A 128 -7.72 10.07 -5.92
N VAL A 129 -7.11 10.94 -5.13
CA VAL A 129 -7.21 12.40 -5.31
C VAL A 129 -6.00 12.98 -6.01
N SER A 130 -4.86 12.30 -5.92
CA SER A 130 -3.63 12.74 -6.56
C SER A 130 -3.66 12.45 -8.07
N PRO A 131 -3.38 13.46 -8.94
CA PRO A 131 -3.25 13.20 -10.36
C PRO A 131 -2.07 12.26 -10.60
N ILE A 132 -2.31 11.19 -11.37
CA ILE A 132 -1.24 10.28 -11.75
C ILE A 132 -0.37 10.97 -12.82
N PRO A 133 0.95 11.11 -12.60
CA PRO A 133 1.83 11.71 -13.59
C PRO A 133 1.85 10.93 -14.90
N VAL A 134 2.40 11.53 -15.96
CA VAL A 134 2.49 10.90 -17.28
C VAL A 134 3.93 10.90 -17.80
N GLY A 135 4.21 10.05 -18.79
CA GLY A 135 5.48 10.03 -19.49
C GLY A 135 6.69 9.79 -18.58
N ALA A 136 7.69 10.67 -18.66
CA ALA A 136 8.93 10.53 -17.90
C ALA A 136 8.72 10.69 -16.39
N GLU A 137 7.77 11.54 -15.98
CA GLU A 137 7.47 11.76 -14.56
C GLU A 137 6.82 10.52 -13.93
N LEU A 138 5.88 9.88 -14.64
CA LEU A 138 5.29 8.61 -14.23
C LEU A 138 6.36 7.57 -13.93
N ARG A 139 7.32 7.44 -14.85
CA ARG A 139 8.43 6.49 -14.70
C ARG A 139 9.34 6.86 -13.53
N ALA A 140 9.58 8.15 -13.29
CA ALA A 140 10.40 8.61 -12.18
C ALA A 140 9.75 8.29 -10.82
N VAL A 141 8.45 8.60 -10.66
CA VAL A 141 7.67 8.26 -9.46
C VAL A 141 7.66 6.75 -9.26
N GLY A 142 7.41 5.99 -10.31
CA GLY A 142 7.40 4.54 -10.24
C GLY A 142 8.74 3.92 -9.89
N THR A 143 9.84 4.46 -10.41
CA THR A 143 11.20 4.02 -10.05
C THR A 143 11.49 4.30 -8.57
N ALA A 144 11.07 5.46 -8.07
CA ALA A 144 11.22 5.83 -6.66
C ALA A 144 10.40 4.90 -5.74
N ASN A 145 9.13 4.66 -6.06
CA ASN A 145 8.25 3.75 -5.33
C ASN A 145 8.80 2.32 -5.35
N GLN A 146 9.15 1.80 -6.53
CA GLN A 146 9.74 0.47 -6.72
C GLN A 146 10.99 0.29 -5.84
N THR A 147 11.92 1.26 -5.89
CA THR A 147 13.17 1.22 -5.12
C THR A 147 12.91 1.24 -3.62
N LYS A 148 11.99 2.09 -3.16
CA LYS A 148 11.65 2.20 -1.73
C LYS A 148 11.02 0.91 -1.19
N ILE A 149 10.06 0.34 -1.93
CA ILE A 149 9.34 -0.87 -1.53
C ILE A 149 10.25 -2.11 -1.63
N SER A 150 11.05 -2.20 -2.70
CA SER A 150 11.98 -3.31 -2.93
C SER A 150 13.23 -3.25 -2.03
N GLY A 151 13.55 -2.07 -1.50
CA GLY A 151 14.73 -1.80 -0.66
C GLY A 151 16.03 -1.53 -1.43
N ALA A 152 16.00 -1.68 -2.75
CA ALA A 152 17.11 -1.39 -3.65
C ALA A 152 16.56 -1.19 -5.08
N PRO A 153 17.34 -0.58 -5.99
CA PRO A 153 16.97 -0.52 -7.40
C PRO A 153 16.74 -1.93 -7.97
N VAL A 154 15.63 -2.12 -8.68
CA VAL A 154 15.30 -3.38 -9.34
C VAL A 154 16.09 -3.46 -10.65
N GLN A 155 17.07 -4.38 -10.68
CA GLN A 155 18.03 -4.56 -11.76
C GLN A 155 18.47 -6.04 -11.85
N GLY A 156 19.22 -6.38 -12.90
CA GLY A 156 19.80 -7.71 -13.09
C GLY A 156 19.47 -8.35 -14.44
N PRO A 157 19.98 -9.56 -14.71
CA PRO A 157 19.99 -10.16 -16.05
C PRO A 157 18.60 -10.27 -16.70
N LEU A 158 17.54 -10.52 -15.92
CA LEU A 158 16.17 -10.56 -16.44
C LEU A 158 15.74 -9.22 -17.05
N PHE A 159 16.06 -8.12 -16.36
CA PHE A 159 15.70 -6.77 -16.78
C PHE A 159 16.67 -6.22 -17.85
N GLU A 160 17.87 -6.78 -17.98
CA GLU A 160 18.77 -6.51 -19.11
C GLU A 160 18.32 -7.26 -20.37
N PHE A 161 17.89 -8.51 -20.21
CA PHE A 161 17.38 -9.35 -21.30
C PHE A 161 16.06 -8.81 -21.88
N ALA A 162 15.12 -8.40 -21.01
CA ALA A 162 13.84 -7.84 -21.42
C ALA A 162 13.55 -6.50 -20.71
N PRO A 163 14.22 -5.39 -21.07
CA PRO A 163 14.09 -4.09 -20.37
C PRO A 163 12.68 -3.55 -20.27
N VAL A 164 11.81 -3.91 -21.23
CA VAL A 164 10.41 -3.53 -21.26
C VAL A 164 9.65 -4.00 -20.02
N ILE A 165 10.00 -5.15 -19.41
CA ILE A 165 9.30 -5.63 -18.22
C ILE A 165 9.57 -4.73 -17.02
N ASN A 166 10.79 -4.21 -16.87
CA ASN A 166 11.09 -3.26 -15.80
C ASN A 166 10.41 -1.91 -16.06
N GLN A 167 10.31 -1.50 -17.33
CA GLN A 167 9.54 -0.32 -17.69
C GLN A 167 8.06 -0.48 -17.29
N PHE A 168 7.43 -1.63 -17.56
CA PHE A 168 6.04 -1.87 -17.15
C PHE A 168 5.87 -1.88 -15.63
N LEU A 169 6.81 -2.48 -14.89
CA LEU A 169 6.82 -2.39 -13.44
C LEU A 169 6.92 -0.93 -12.97
N GLN A 170 7.87 -0.17 -13.51
CA GLN A 170 8.08 1.23 -13.13
C GLN A 170 6.86 2.08 -13.49
N THR A 171 6.40 2.07 -14.74
CA THR A 171 5.32 2.97 -15.16
C THR A 171 3.97 2.51 -14.62
N HIS A 172 3.57 1.28 -14.90
CA HIS A 172 2.19 0.84 -14.69
C HIS A 172 1.96 0.33 -13.27
N LEU A 173 2.86 -0.51 -12.73
CA LEU A 173 2.65 -1.05 -11.39
C LEU A 173 3.01 -0.01 -10.31
N PHE A 174 4.25 0.47 -10.30
CA PHE A 174 4.74 1.33 -9.23
C PHE A 174 4.41 2.82 -9.41
N GLY A 175 4.32 3.28 -10.66
CA GLY A 175 4.07 4.68 -10.99
C GLY A 175 2.59 5.05 -11.06
N ASP A 176 1.73 4.10 -11.40
CA ASP A 176 0.28 4.30 -11.46
C ASP A 176 -0.40 3.64 -10.25
N ILE A 177 -0.44 2.30 -10.19
CA ILE A 177 -1.21 1.58 -9.16
C ILE A 177 -0.73 1.88 -7.73
N PHE A 178 0.56 1.71 -7.44
CA PHE A 178 1.09 1.97 -6.08
C PHE A 178 1.23 3.46 -5.74
N ALA A 179 1.09 4.36 -6.73
CA ALA A 179 1.08 5.79 -6.51
C ALA A 179 -0.31 6.32 -6.10
N ARG A 180 -1.38 5.54 -6.30
CA ARG A 180 -2.74 5.89 -5.89
C ARG A 180 -2.86 5.89 -4.36
N ASP A 181 -3.40 6.98 -3.82
CA ASP A 181 -3.37 7.36 -2.40
C ASP A 181 -4.63 6.95 -1.60
N ASN A 182 -5.54 6.21 -2.22
CA ASN A 182 -6.77 5.71 -1.60
C ASN A 182 -6.65 4.31 -0.99
N LEU A 183 -5.49 3.65 -1.12
CA LEU A 183 -5.14 2.42 -0.40
C LEU A 183 -3.65 2.42 -0.01
N ASP A 184 -3.37 2.24 1.28
CA ASP A 184 -2.01 2.28 1.80
C ASP A 184 -1.15 1.09 1.35
N TRP A 185 0.17 1.24 1.44
CA TRP A 185 1.11 0.20 1.00
C TRP A 185 1.07 -1.08 1.85
N GLN A 186 0.70 -1.01 3.12
CA GLN A 186 0.57 -2.21 3.95
C GLN A 186 -0.59 -3.07 3.44
N SER A 187 -1.73 -2.44 3.18
CA SER A 187 -2.92 -3.07 2.61
C SER A 187 -2.66 -3.62 1.21
N ARG A 188 -1.92 -2.87 0.36
CA ARG A 188 -1.50 -3.37 -0.96
C ARG A 188 -0.62 -4.61 -0.85
N GLU A 189 0.36 -4.61 0.04
CA GLU A 189 1.25 -5.75 0.24
C GLU A 189 0.54 -6.96 0.88
N LEU A 190 -0.40 -6.77 1.82
CA LEU A 190 -1.23 -7.86 2.35
C LEU A 190 -2.02 -8.57 1.25
N ALA A 191 -2.60 -7.81 0.32
CA ALA A 191 -3.27 -8.37 -0.86
C ALA A 191 -2.28 -9.10 -1.77
N THR A 192 -1.12 -8.51 -2.06
CA THR A 192 -0.11 -9.13 -2.90
C THR A 192 0.40 -10.45 -2.31
N VAL A 193 0.73 -10.48 -1.02
CA VAL A 193 1.17 -11.70 -0.33
C VAL A 193 0.06 -12.76 -0.34
N GLY A 194 -1.19 -12.39 -0.08
CA GLY A 194 -2.33 -13.31 -0.17
C GLY A 194 -2.49 -13.95 -1.55
N ALA A 195 -2.43 -13.15 -2.61
CA ALA A 195 -2.56 -13.64 -3.98
C ALA A 195 -1.37 -14.51 -4.43
N LEU A 196 -0.13 -14.10 -4.12
CA LEU A 196 1.07 -14.86 -4.47
C LEU A 196 1.15 -16.16 -3.68
N ALA A 197 0.76 -16.17 -2.41
CA ALA A 197 0.66 -17.39 -1.60
C ALA A 197 -0.32 -18.41 -2.20
N ALA A 198 -1.42 -17.93 -2.78
CA ALA A 198 -2.42 -18.75 -3.46
C ALA A 198 -2.02 -19.20 -4.89
N THR A 199 -0.86 -18.80 -5.38
CA THR A 199 -0.38 -19.09 -6.74
C THR A 199 0.90 -19.93 -6.70
N PRO A 200 0.87 -21.25 -6.94
CA PRO A 200 2.09 -22.06 -6.95
C PRO A 200 3.08 -21.65 -8.06
N GLY A 201 4.39 -21.73 -7.78
CA GLY A 201 5.45 -21.46 -8.78
C GLY A 201 5.95 -20.02 -8.85
N VAL A 202 5.50 -19.14 -7.94
CA VAL A 202 5.94 -17.74 -7.82
C VAL A 202 6.60 -17.46 -6.46
N GLU A 203 7.22 -18.47 -5.86
CA GLU A 203 7.79 -18.39 -4.50
C GLU A 203 8.86 -17.30 -4.38
N SER A 204 9.61 -17.03 -5.44
CA SER A 204 10.60 -15.93 -5.45
C SER A 204 9.94 -14.55 -5.34
N GLN A 205 8.78 -14.36 -5.97
CA GLN A 205 7.99 -13.13 -5.88
C GLN A 205 7.32 -13.03 -4.51
N LEU A 206 6.77 -14.14 -3.99
CA LEU A 206 6.20 -14.18 -2.64
C LEU A 206 7.22 -13.79 -1.57
N LEU A 207 8.45 -14.32 -1.65
CA LEU A 207 9.55 -13.96 -0.75
C LEU A 207 9.91 -12.48 -0.87
N SER A 208 10.00 -11.96 -2.10
CA SER A 208 10.27 -10.53 -2.34
C SER A 208 9.21 -9.62 -1.72
N HIS A 209 7.93 -9.95 -1.90
CA HIS A 209 6.81 -9.19 -1.35
C HIS A 209 6.66 -9.37 0.17
N THR A 210 7.06 -10.52 0.72
CA THR A 210 7.14 -10.69 2.18
C THR A 210 8.20 -9.77 2.80
N ARG A 211 9.35 -9.60 2.13
CA ARG A 211 10.36 -8.61 2.55
C ARG A 211 9.88 -7.17 2.34
N ALA A 212 9.18 -6.90 1.24
CA ALA A 212 8.59 -5.59 0.98
C ALA A 212 7.56 -5.21 2.05
N SER A 213 6.71 -6.15 2.47
CA SER A 213 5.75 -6.01 3.57
C SER A 213 6.41 -5.51 4.85
N LEU A 214 7.54 -6.12 5.24
CA LEU A 214 8.32 -5.70 6.42
C LEU A 214 8.85 -4.26 6.25
N ARG A 215 9.31 -3.88 5.06
CA ARG A 215 9.82 -2.53 4.77
C ARG A 215 8.74 -1.46 4.77
N VAL A 216 7.52 -1.79 4.36
CA VAL A 216 6.37 -0.87 4.42
C VAL A 216 5.70 -0.85 5.81
N GLY A 217 6.29 -1.55 6.79
CA GLY A 217 5.96 -1.42 8.21
C GLY A 217 5.01 -2.48 8.77
N LEU A 218 4.74 -3.56 8.03
CA LEU A 218 4.09 -4.73 8.63
C LEU A 218 5.09 -5.46 9.53
N THR A 219 4.61 -5.97 10.66
CA THR A 219 5.43 -6.77 11.58
C THR A 219 5.49 -8.23 11.16
N ALA A 220 6.49 -8.97 11.65
CA ALA A 220 6.54 -10.41 11.46
C ALA A 220 5.31 -11.10 12.07
N GLU A 221 4.84 -10.63 13.23
CA GLU A 221 3.64 -11.13 13.89
C GLU A 221 2.38 -10.92 13.03
N GLN A 222 2.24 -9.76 12.38
CA GLN A 222 1.16 -9.51 11.42
C GLN A 222 1.22 -10.44 10.21
N LEU A 223 2.41 -10.73 9.67
CA LEU A 223 2.56 -11.66 8.56
C LEU A 223 2.31 -13.12 8.96
N ARG A 224 2.65 -13.53 10.19
CA ARG A 224 2.23 -14.82 10.75
C ARG A 224 0.71 -14.89 10.89
N GLN A 225 0.07 -13.80 11.33
CA GLN A 225 -1.39 -13.73 11.40
C GLN A 225 -2.04 -13.80 10.03
N LEU A 226 -1.45 -13.21 8.98
CA LEU A 226 -1.94 -13.40 7.60
C LEU A 226 -1.96 -14.89 7.23
N ALA A 227 -0.88 -15.63 7.51
CA ALA A 227 -0.83 -17.06 7.22
C ALA A 227 -1.84 -17.86 8.07
N GLN A 228 -2.02 -17.49 9.33
CA GLN A 228 -3.04 -18.08 10.20
C GLN A 228 -4.46 -17.86 9.66
N VAL A 229 -4.79 -16.62 9.25
CA VAL A 229 -6.10 -16.27 8.67
C VAL A 229 -6.37 -17.08 7.41
N LEU A 230 -5.39 -17.21 6.51
CA LEU A 230 -5.52 -18.07 5.32
C LEU A 230 -5.83 -19.53 5.72
N ARG A 231 -5.10 -20.08 6.69
CA ARG A 231 -5.26 -21.45 7.17
C ARG A 231 -6.66 -21.71 7.76
N GLU A 232 -7.12 -20.80 8.62
CA GLU A 232 -8.43 -20.90 9.28
C GLU A 232 -9.60 -20.79 8.29
N ASN A 233 -9.37 -20.19 7.12
CA ASN A 233 -10.35 -20.06 6.04
C ASN A 233 -10.17 -21.10 4.93
N GLY A 234 -9.43 -22.19 5.20
CA GLY A 234 -9.29 -23.33 4.29
C GLY A 234 -8.32 -23.11 3.13
N GLU A 235 -7.45 -22.10 3.20
CA GLU A 235 -6.35 -21.84 2.25
C GLU A 235 -5.02 -22.42 2.79
N SER A 236 -5.04 -23.68 3.24
CA SER A 236 -3.90 -24.33 3.94
C SER A 236 -2.60 -24.30 3.15
N GLU A 237 -2.67 -24.57 1.84
CA GLU A 237 -1.50 -24.54 0.96
C GLU A 237 -0.91 -23.14 0.82
N ALA A 238 -1.77 -22.12 0.69
CA ALA A 238 -1.33 -20.73 0.63
C ALA A 238 -0.69 -20.31 1.97
N ALA A 239 -1.30 -20.67 3.09
CA ALA A 239 -0.75 -20.42 4.42
C ALA A 239 0.65 -21.02 4.58
N MET A 240 0.87 -22.27 4.14
CA MET A 240 2.20 -22.90 4.20
C MET A 240 3.25 -22.15 3.37
N ARG A 241 2.90 -21.70 2.17
CA ARG A 241 3.82 -20.89 1.33
C ARG A 241 4.12 -19.54 1.95
N ALA A 242 3.12 -18.87 2.53
CA ALA A 242 3.31 -17.60 3.24
C ALA A 242 4.21 -17.76 4.46
N ASP A 243 3.99 -18.80 5.28
CA ASP A 243 4.84 -19.12 6.44
C ASP A 243 6.28 -19.40 6.02
N HIS A 244 6.49 -20.19 4.97
CA HIS A 244 7.81 -20.50 4.46
C HIS A 244 8.54 -19.25 3.94
N ALA A 245 7.86 -18.40 3.16
CA ALA A 245 8.43 -17.14 2.69
C ALA A 245 8.81 -16.21 3.85
N LEU A 246 8.00 -16.14 4.91
CA LEU A 246 8.31 -15.35 6.10
C LEU A 246 9.52 -15.91 6.86
N GLN A 247 9.62 -17.23 7.03
CA GLN A 247 10.78 -17.85 7.66
C GLN A 247 12.07 -17.53 6.88
N GLN A 248 12.04 -17.61 5.56
CA GLN A 248 13.16 -17.23 4.70
C GLN A 248 13.48 -15.73 4.75
N ALA A 249 12.48 -14.87 4.89
CA ALA A 249 12.69 -13.42 5.00
C ALA A 249 13.35 -13.01 6.33
N LEU A 250 13.13 -13.77 7.41
CA LEU A 250 13.66 -13.48 8.75
C LEU A 250 15.03 -14.10 9.02
N SER A 251 15.46 -15.07 8.21
CA SER A 251 16.76 -15.75 8.37
C SER A 251 17.90 -15.13 7.56
N SER A 252 17.62 -14.07 6.79
CA SER A 252 18.54 -13.42 5.85
C SER A 252 18.88 -11.99 6.22
#